data_AF-A0A1I4TDB0-F1
#
_entry.id   AF-A0A1I4TDB0-F1
#
_cell.length_a   1.000
_cell.length_b   1.000
_cell.length_c   1.000
_cell.angle_alpha   90.00
_cell.angle_beta   90.00
_cell.angle_gamma   90.00
#
_symmetry.space_group_name_H-M   'P 1'
#
loop_
_entity.id
_entity.type
_entity.pdbx_description
1 polymer ?
#
loop_
_entity_poly.entity_id
_entity_poly.type
_entity_poly.pdbx_seq_one_letter_code
_entity_poly.pdbx_strand_id
1 'polypeptide(L)'
;MNLLEAALNYAREGIPVFPVHGINDSGACTCGKSDCTHPGKHPINKGGHKNATADEQQINQWWNKHPQANIGIPTDEASKWYVVDVDKEKGIESYRKFLAENRDDVPTASLKVHTGGGWFSSDLCSN
;
A
#
# COMPACT_ATOMS: atom_id res chain seq x y z
N MET A 1 -10.72 -11.39 0.14
CA MET A 1 -10.16 -10.54 -0.92
C MET A 1 -8.69 -10.87 -1.07
N ASN A 2 -8.23 -11.25 -2.25
CA ASN A 2 -6.80 -11.48 -2.51
C ASN A 2 -6.09 -10.17 -2.92
N LEU A 3 -4.75 -10.18 -3.00
CA LEU A 3 -3.97 -8.96 -3.30
C LEU A 3 -4.20 -8.44 -4.74
N LEU A 4 -4.55 -9.29 -5.70
CA LEU A 4 -4.93 -8.84 -7.04
C LEU A 4 -6.28 -8.10 -7.00
N GLU A 5 -7.30 -8.67 -6.36
CA GLU A 5 -8.62 -8.04 -6.21
C GLU A 5 -8.50 -6.67 -5.52
N ALA A 6 -7.69 -6.61 -4.48
CA ALA A 6 -7.36 -5.40 -3.76
C ALA A 6 -6.67 -4.33 -4.64
N ALA A 7 -5.67 -4.73 -5.44
CA ALA A 7 -4.99 -3.85 -6.40
C ALA A 7 -5.94 -3.33 -7.49
N LEU A 8 -6.83 -4.18 -8.01
CA LEU A 8 -7.84 -3.79 -8.99
C LEU A 8 -8.89 -2.84 -8.40
N ASN A 9 -9.28 -3.04 -7.14
CA ASN A 9 -10.19 -2.10 -6.47
C ASN A 9 -9.56 -0.71 -6.34
N TYR A 10 -8.28 -0.61 -5.97
CA TYR A 10 -7.56 0.66 -5.99
C TYR A 10 -7.52 1.29 -7.39
N ALA A 11 -7.23 0.50 -8.41
CA ALA A 11 -7.22 0.99 -9.79
C ALA A 11 -8.57 1.55 -10.24
N ARG A 12 -9.68 0.90 -9.85
CA ARG A 12 -11.05 1.37 -10.14
C ARG A 12 -11.39 2.68 -9.44
N GLU A 13 -10.82 2.92 -8.27
CA GLU A 13 -10.89 4.20 -7.56
C GLU A 13 -9.89 5.25 -8.11
N GLY A 14 -9.20 4.94 -9.21
CA GLY A 14 -8.23 5.83 -9.85
C GLY A 14 -6.88 5.91 -9.11
N ILE A 15 -6.64 5.03 -8.13
CA ILE A 15 -5.41 4.99 -7.35
C ILE A 15 -4.38 4.12 -8.10
N PRO A 16 -3.27 4.69 -8.59
CA PRO A 16 -2.25 3.92 -9.27
C PRO A 16 -1.50 3.00 -8.29
N VAL A 17 -1.18 1.78 -8.73
CA VAL A 17 -0.47 0.78 -7.93
C VAL A 17 0.73 0.19 -8.67
N PHE A 18 1.65 -0.43 -7.93
CA PHE A 18 2.77 -1.19 -8.48
C PHE A 18 3.11 -2.41 -7.61
N PRO A 19 3.69 -3.49 -8.17
CA PRO A 19 4.00 -4.69 -7.41
C PRO A 19 5.27 -4.52 -6.57
N VAL A 20 5.19 -4.92 -5.30
CA VAL A 20 6.26 -4.89 -4.31
C VAL A 20 6.59 -6.32 -3.88
N HIS A 21 7.86 -6.61 -3.68
CA HIS A 21 8.27 -7.90 -3.12
C HIS A 21 7.61 -8.12 -1.76
N GLY A 22 7.13 -9.34 -1.50
CA GLY A 22 6.67 -9.78 -0.19
C GLY A 22 7.71 -10.60 0.57
N ILE A 23 7.31 -11.07 1.74
CA ILE A 23 7.99 -12.12 2.50
C ILE A 23 7.28 -13.45 2.22
N ASN A 24 8.03 -14.48 1.88
CA ASN A 24 7.47 -15.81 1.65
C ASN A 24 7.25 -16.58 2.96
N ASP A 25 6.67 -17.77 2.88
CA ASP A 25 6.36 -18.61 4.04
C ASP A 25 7.61 -19.02 4.86
N SER A 26 8.80 -18.96 4.26
CA SER A 26 10.07 -19.24 4.97
C SER A 26 10.69 -18.00 5.61
N GLY A 27 10.00 -16.86 5.63
CA GLY A 27 10.50 -15.60 6.20
C GLY A 27 11.53 -14.88 5.32
N ALA A 28 11.75 -15.33 4.08
CA ALA A 28 12.70 -14.74 3.16
C ALA A 28 12.02 -13.76 2.19
N CYS A 29 12.78 -12.78 1.69
CA CYS A 29 12.28 -11.88 0.67
C CYS A 29 12.04 -12.66 -0.64
N THR A 30 10.89 -12.43 -1.27
CA THR A 30 10.55 -12.99 -2.59
C THR A 30 11.48 -12.53 -3.73
N CYS A 31 12.42 -11.61 -3.47
CA CYS A 31 13.45 -11.22 -4.44
C CYS A 31 14.60 -12.23 -4.56
N GLY A 32 14.66 -13.21 -3.67
CA GLY A 32 15.66 -14.29 -3.70
C GLY A 32 17.06 -13.91 -3.23
N LYS A 33 17.29 -12.65 -2.83
CA LYS A 33 18.58 -12.20 -2.28
C LYS A 33 18.69 -12.60 -0.80
N SER A 34 19.75 -13.32 -0.45
CA SER A 34 20.04 -13.71 0.94
C SER A 34 20.40 -12.53 1.83
N ASP A 35 20.91 -11.44 1.26
CA ASP A 35 21.35 -10.21 1.92
C ASP A 35 20.43 -9.01 1.62
N CYS A 36 19.14 -9.27 1.37
CA CYS A 36 18.18 -8.22 1.05
C CYS A 36 18.11 -7.16 2.17
N THR A 37 18.45 -5.91 1.84
CA THR A 37 18.50 -4.80 2.80
C THR A 37 17.12 -4.27 3.20
N HIS A 38 16.11 -4.49 2.35
CA HIS A 38 14.72 -4.08 2.60
C HIS A 38 13.73 -5.22 2.29
N PRO A 39 13.79 -6.35 3.02
CA PRO A 39 12.92 -7.50 2.77
C PRO A 39 11.44 -7.09 2.73
N GLY A 40 10.72 -7.50 1.69
CA GLY A 40 9.28 -7.26 1.59
C GLY A 40 8.86 -5.81 1.31
N LYS A 41 9.81 -4.89 1.04
CA LYS A 41 9.54 -3.44 0.97
C LYS A 41 10.13 -2.76 -0.27
N HIS A 42 10.51 -3.52 -1.29
CA HIS A 42 11.09 -2.95 -2.51
C HIS A 42 10.34 -3.42 -3.77
N PRO A 43 10.31 -2.60 -4.84
CA PRO A 43 9.55 -2.93 -6.05
C PRO A 43 10.04 -4.19 -6.75
N ILE A 44 9.12 -4.90 -7.41
CA ILE A 44 9.44 -6.04 -8.29
C ILE A 44 9.90 -5.55 -9.67
N ASN A 45 9.21 -4.55 -10.22
CA ASN A 45 9.50 -4.02 -11.55
C ASN A 45 10.56 -2.90 -11.52
N LYS A 46 11.35 -2.81 -12.59
CA LYS A 46 12.27 -1.68 -12.79
C LYS A 46 11.45 -0.40 -12.91
N GLY A 47 11.80 0.63 -12.15
CA GLY A 47 11.09 1.91 -12.09
C GLY A 47 10.14 2.07 -10.90
N GLY A 48 9.69 0.96 -10.29
CA GLY A 48 8.90 0.97 -9.05
C GLY A 48 7.71 1.93 -9.07
N HIS A 49 7.62 2.80 -8.07
CA HIS A 49 6.55 3.79 -7.93
C HIS A 49 6.38 4.69 -9.16
N LYS A 50 7.44 4.96 -9.92
CA LYS A 50 7.37 5.78 -11.15
C LYS A 50 6.57 5.12 -12.28
N ASN A 51 6.40 3.81 -12.20
CA ASN A 51 5.63 3.02 -13.16
C ASN A 51 4.30 2.54 -12.55
N ALA A 52 3.85 3.14 -11.45
CA ALA A 52 2.55 2.84 -10.90
C ALA A 52 1.45 3.16 -11.92
N THR A 53 0.41 2.33 -11.96
CA THR A 53 -0.67 2.45 -12.95
C THR A 53 -2.02 2.08 -12.36
N ALA A 54 -3.09 2.65 -12.92
CA ALA A 54 -4.47 2.24 -12.69
C ALA A 54 -5.03 1.40 -13.86
N ASP A 55 -4.19 1.02 -14.84
CA ASP A 55 -4.57 0.13 -15.93
C ASP A 55 -4.75 -1.31 -15.41
N GLU A 56 -6.00 -1.77 -15.34
CA GLU A 56 -6.37 -3.13 -14.90
C GLU A 56 -5.67 -4.21 -15.74
N GLN A 57 -5.41 -3.98 -17.03
CA GLN A 57 -4.73 -4.96 -17.88
C GLN A 57 -3.28 -5.16 -17.42
N GLN A 58 -2.57 -4.06 -17.16
CA GLN A 58 -1.20 -4.10 -16.68
C GLN A 58 -1.10 -4.71 -15.27
N ILE A 59 -2.05 -4.39 -14.39
CA ILE A 59 -2.11 -4.95 -13.03
C ILE A 59 -2.32 -6.47 -13.07
N ASN A 60 -3.28 -6.94 -13.87
CA ASN A 60 -3.50 -8.38 -14.06
C ASN A 60 -2.23 -9.09 -14.57
N GLN A 61 -1.51 -8.50 -15.52
CA GLN A 61 -0.25 -9.08 -16.01
C GLN A 61 0.81 -9.19 -14.90
N TRP A 62 0.95 -8.18 -14.04
CA TRP A 62 1.91 -8.23 -12.94
C TRP A 62 1.57 -9.31 -11.91
N TRP A 63 0.32 -9.39 -11.46
CA TRP A 63 -0.10 -10.37 -10.47
C TRP A 63 -0.23 -11.78 -11.02
N ASN A 64 -0.51 -11.96 -12.32
CA ASN A 64 -0.39 -13.28 -12.96
C ASN A 64 1.06 -13.81 -12.92
N LYS A 65 2.04 -12.92 -13.08
CA LYS A 65 3.46 -13.28 -13.00
C LYS A 65 3.96 -13.40 -11.56
N HIS A 66 3.39 -12.61 -10.64
CA HIS A 66 3.78 -12.53 -9.24
C HIS A 66 2.55 -12.59 -8.33
N PRO A 67 1.91 -13.77 -8.16
CA PRO A 67 0.65 -13.89 -7.43
C PRO A 67 0.74 -13.47 -5.94
N GLN A 68 1.95 -13.51 -5.38
CA GLN A 68 2.23 -13.12 -3.99
C GLN A 68 2.87 -11.73 -3.87
N ALA A 69 2.79 -10.89 -4.91
CA ALA A 69 3.27 -9.52 -4.82
C ALA A 69 2.42 -8.72 -3.82
N ASN A 70 3.09 -7.97 -2.95
CA ASN A 70 2.47 -6.91 -2.16
C ASN A 70 2.12 -5.73 -3.07
N ILE A 71 1.24 -4.86 -2.58
CA ILE A 71 0.77 -3.68 -3.31
C ILE A 71 1.53 -2.45 -2.82
N GLY A 72 2.19 -1.75 -3.74
CA GLY A 72 2.72 -0.42 -3.51
C GLY A 72 1.79 0.64 -4.10
N ILE A 73 1.61 1.74 -3.37
CA ILE A 73 0.92 2.95 -3.85
C ILE A 73 1.96 4.08 -3.87
N PRO A 74 2.12 4.83 -4.97
CA PRO A 74 3.01 5.96 -5.00
C PRO A 74 2.43 7.08 -4.11
N THR A 75 3.28 7.74 -3.32
CA THR A 75 2.87 8.87 -2.47
C THR A 75 3.22 10.21 -3.10
N ASP A 76 3.44 10.24 -4.43
CA ASP A 76 3.73 11.45 -5.18
C ASP A 76 2.43 12.08 -5.74
N GLU A 77 2.55 13.18 -6.48
CA GLU A 77 1.41 13.90 -7.05
C GLU A 77 0.47 13.02 -7.88
N ALA A 78 0.95 11.88 -8.39
CA ALA A 78 0.16 10.98 -9.21
C ALA A 78 -0.97 10.30 -8.42
N SER A 79 -0.81 10.08 -7.11
CA SER A 79 -1.90 9.52 -6.30
C SER A 79 -2.83 10.60 -5.77
N LYS A 80 -2.32 11.79 -5.42
CA LYS A 80 -3.06 12.85 -4.70
C LYS A 80 -3.50 12.45 -3.28
N TRP A 81 -2.84 11.45 -2.68
CA TRP A 81 -3.10 11.02 -1.31
C TRP A 81 -2.01 11.53 -0.36
N TYR A 82 -2.43 11.90 0.85
CA TYR A 82 -1.53 12.01 1.99
C TYR A 82 -1.59 10.72 2.78
N VAL A 83 -0.41 10.19 3.14
CA VAL A 83 -0.30 9.01 4.00
C VAL A 83 0.26 9.48 5.34
N VAL A 84 -0.50 9.25 6.41
CA VAL A 84 -0.03 9.46 7.78
C VAL A 84 0.27 8.09 8.37
N ASP A 85 1.55 7.78 8.53
CA ASP A 85 1.99 6.54 9.16
C ASP A 85 1.93 6.70 10.69
N VAL A 86 0.94 6.07 11.31
CA VAL A 86 0.67 6.19 12.75
C VAL A 86 1.12 4.93 13.46
N ASP A 87 2.37 4.94 13.91
CA ASP A 87 2.97 3.81 14.62
C ASP A 87 2.87 3.94 16.14
N LYS A 88 2.59 2.80 16.80
CA LYS A 88 2.65 2.61 18.27
C LYS A 88 1.67 3.50 19.05
N GLU A 89 1.56 3.26 20.36
CA GLU A 89 0.58 3.97 21.21
C GLU A 89 0.79 5.48 21.23
N LYS A 90 2.05 5.95 21.23
CA LYS A 90 2.37 7.38 21.18
C LYS A 90 1.96 8.04 19.85
N GLY A 91 2.11 7.33 18.74
CA GLY A 91 1.64 7.83 17.44
C GLY A 91 0.13 7.98 17.41
N ILE A 92 -0.60 6.98 17.94
CA ILE A 92 -2.07 7.01 18.03
C ILE A 92 -2.53 8.20 18.87
N GLU A 93 -1.92 8.42 20.03
CA GLU A 93 -2.26 9.55 20.91
C GLU A 93 -2.00 10.90 20.24
N SER A 94 -0.83 11.07 19.61
CA SER A 94 -0.49 12.29 18.88
C SER A 94 -1.45 12.55 17.71
N TYR A 95 -1.83 11.50 16.97
CA TYR A 95 -2.75 11.62 15.85
C TYR A 95 -4.17 12.00 16.32
N ARG A 96 -4.65 11.43 17.43
CA ARG A 96 -5.92 11.83 18.05
C ARG A 96 -5.92 13.30 18.47
N LYS A 97 -4.84 13.80 19.07
CA LYS A 97 -4.71 15.20 19.43
C LYS A 97 -4.74 16.11 18.20
N PHE A 98 -3.98 15.76 17.16
CA PHE A 98 -3.97 16.49 15.89
C PHE A 98 -5.37 16.59 15.27
N LEU A 99 -6.11 15.47 15.21
CA LEU A 99 -7.48 15.46 14.68
C LEU A 99 -8.45 16.28 15.52
N ALA A 100 -8.29 16.31 16.85
CA ALA A 100 -9.14 17.12 17.73
C ALA A 100 -8.95 18.63 17.49
N GLU A 101 -7.75 19.05 17.12
CA GLU A 101 -7.37 20.45 16.91
C GLU A 101 -7.60 20.92 15.46
N ASN A 102 -7.57 20.01 14.48
CA ASN A 102 -7.53 20.35 13.05
C ASN A 102 -8.61 19.61 12.23
N ARG A 103 -9.73 19.21 12.86
CA ARG A 103 -10.72 18.30 12.25
C ARG A 103 -11.23 18.75 10.87
N ASP A 104 -11.46 20.05 10.71
CA ASP A 104 -12.03 20.62 9.48
C ASP A 104 -11.00 20.74 8.34
N ASP A 105 -9.72 20.68 8.67
CA ASP A 105 -8.59 20.77 7.72
C ASP A 105 -8.10 19.38 7.25
N VAL A 106 -8.60 18.30 7.86
CA VAL A 106 -8.23 16.93 7.52
C VAL A 106 -9.32 16.29 6.66
N PRO A 107 -8.99 15.75 5.46
CA PRO A 107 -9.96 15.06 4.62
C PRO A 107 -10.71 13.96 5.39
N THR A 108 -12.04 13.99 5.32
CA THR A 108 -12.92 13.04 6.02
C THR A 108 -12.93 11.65 5.36
N ALA A 109 -12.68 11.60 4.05
CA ALA A 109 -12.45 10.35 3.34
C ALA A 109 -11.03 9.84 3.63
N SER A 110 -10.91 8.84 4.51
CA SER A 110 -9.63 8.21 4.82
C SER A 110 -9.71 6.70 4.61
N LEU A 111 -8.76 6.15 3.85
CA LEU A 111 -8.46 4.72 3.89
C LEU A 111 -7.62 4.47 5.13
N LYS A 112 -8.04 3.53 5.97
CA LYS A 112 -7.24 3.07 7.10
C LYS A 112 -6.70 1.69 6.80
N VAL A 113 -5.38 1.57 6.92
CA VAL A 113 -4.68 0.30 6.82
C VAL A 113 -4.02 0.04 8.16
N HIS A 114 -4.36 -1.08 8.81
CA HIS A 114 -3.68 -1.49 10.04
C HIS A 114 -2.32 -2.10 9.68
N THR A 115 -1.23 -1.38 9.95
CA THR A 115 0.13 -1.81 9.60
C THR A 115 0.77 -2.64 10.73
N GLY A 116 1.31 -3.78 10.32
CA GLY A 116 2.02 -4.74 11.15
C GLY A 116 2.43 -5.95 10.32
N GLY A 117 3.36 -5.77 9.37
CA GLY A 117 3.94 -6.89 8.62
C GLY A 117 3.24 -7.32 7.31
N GLY A 118 2.20 -6.60 6.86
CA GLY A 118 1.55 -6.80 5.56
C GLY A 118 0.14 -7.37 5.70
N TRP A 119 -0.87 -6.48 5.66
CA TRP A 119 -2.27 -6.84 5.44
C TRP A 119 -2.98 -5.69 4.74
N PHE A 120 -3.92 -6.04 3.86
CA PHE A 120 -4.84 -5.12 3.21
C PHE A 120 -6.25 -5.42 3.75
N SER A 121 -6.94 -4.43 4.31
CA SER A 121 -8.39 -4.47 4.50
C SER A 121 -8.97 -3.19 3.89
N SER A 122 -9.90 -3.35 2.95
CA SER A 122 -10.65 -2.27 2.34
C SER A 122 -11.84 -1.90 3.22
N ASP A 123 -11.60 -1.49 4.46
CA ASP A 123 -12.66 -0.85 5.25
C ASP A 123 -12.72 0.61 4.81
N LEU A 124 -13.44 0.85 3.71
CA LEU A 124 -13.97 2.17 3.41
C LEU A 124 -14.82 2.56 4.62
N CYS A 125 -14.41 3.59 5.37
CA CYS A 125 -15.23 4.12 6.45
C CYS A 125 -16.60 4.49 5.86
N SER A 126 -17.58 3.61 6.08
CA SER A 126 -18.98 3.93 5.94
C SER A 126 -19.34 4.81 7.12
N ASN A 127 -19.94 5.96 6.83
CA ASN A 127 -20.37 6.98 7.79
C ASN A 127 -21.10 6.41 9.00
#